data_AF-A0A3A5ATI2-F1
#
_entry.id   AF-A0A3A5ATI2-F1
#
_cell.length_a   1.000
_cell.length_b   1.000
_cell.length_c   1.000
_cell.angle_alpha   90.00
_cell.angle_beta   90.00
_cell.angle_gamma   90.00
#
_symmetry.space_group_name_H-M   'P 1'
#
loop_
_entity.id
_entity.type
_entity.pdbx_description
1 polymer ?
#
loop_
_entity_poly.entity_id
_entity_poly.type
_entity_poly.pdbx_seq_one_letter_code
_entity_poly.pdbx_strand_id
1 'polypeptide(L)' 'MKSYLPAVLTLLLGVVVMAGLLGLGAMSQNWVAPVCYLAVAVVYYGWYRLLLQLARRVLGVEEEDGDDDRPFFPG' A
#
# COMPACT_ATOMS: atom_id res chain seq x y z
N MET A 1 13.76 16.85 -13.14
CA MET A 1 12.88 15.67 -13.34
C MET A 1 12.85 14.93 -12.02
N LYS A 2 11.80 15.13 -11.20
CA LYS A 2 11.70 14.53 -9.86
C LYS A 2 11.57 13.02 -10.06
N SER A 3 12.57 12.26 -9.62
CA SER A 3 12.65 10.82 -9.86
C SER A 3 11.40 10.13 -9.34
N TYR A 4 10.55 9.67 -10.25
CA TYR A 4 9.45 8.71 -9.98
C TYR A 4 9.98 7.30 -9.67
N LEU A 5 11.30 7.10 -9.80
CA LEU A 5 12.04 5.88 -9.49
C LEU A 5 11.61 5.18 -8.18
N PRO A 6 11.53 5.84 -7.01
CA PRO A 6 11.15 5.15 -5.76
C PRO A 6 9.67 4.75 -5.75
N ALA A 7 8.78 5.51 -6.40
CA ALA A 7 7.36 5.17 -6.53
C ALA A 7 7.15 3.96 -7.46
N VAL A 8 7.88 3.93 -8.59
CA VAL A 8 7.87 2.79 -9.50
C VAL A 8 8.47 1.55 -8.84
N LEU A 9 9.49 1.71 -8.00
CA LEU A 9 10.14 0.58 -7.31
C LEU A 9 9.21 -0.03 -6.25
N THR A 10 8.50 0.81 -5.49
CA THR A 10 7.45 0.33 -4.56
C THR A 10 6.27 -0.29 -5.31
N LEU A 11 5.93 0.23 -6.51
CA LEU A 11 4.94 -0.33 -7.42
C LEU A 11 5.35 -1.68 -8.06
N LEU A 12 6.63 -1.93 -8.23
CA LEU A 12 7.08 -3.25 -8.70
C LEU A 12 7.16 -4.23 -7.53
N LEU A 13 7.67 -3.77 -6.39
CA LEU A 13 7.82 -4.60 -5.19
C LEU A 13 6.47 -5.15 -4.70
N GLY A 14 5.42 -4.31 -4.65
CA GLY A 14 4.10 -4.77 -4.20
C GLY A 14 3.49 -5.83 -5.11
N VAL A 15 3.67 -5.72 -6.43
CA VAL A 15 3.22 -6.72 -7.40
C VAL A 15 3.97 -8.03 -7.22
N VAL A 16 5.30 -7.97 -7.06
CA VAL A 16 6.13 -9.16 -6.83
C VAL A 16 5.72 -9.88 -5.54
N VAL A 17 5.47 -9.15 -4.46
CA VAL A 17 5.03 -9.71 -3.18
C VAL A 17 3.63 -10.35 -3.31
N MET A 18 2.69 -9.70 -3.99
CA MET A 18 1.36 -10.31 -4.21
C MET A 18 1.42 -11.55 -5.09
N ALA A 19 2.20 -11.52 -6.17
CA ALA A 19 2.39 -12.68 -7.04
C ALA A 19 3.02 -13.86 -6.27
N GLY A 20 3.98 -13.58 -5.39
CA GLY A 20 4.58 -14.58 -4.50
C GLY A 20 3.57 -15.18 -3.52
N LEU A 21 2.78 -14.33 -2.85
CA LEU A 21 1.75 -14.78 -1.91
C LEU A 21 0.62 -15.56 -2.59
N LEU A 22 0.21 -15.17 -3.81
CA LEU A 22 -0.77 -15.90 -4.61
C LEU A 22 -0.21 -17.23 -5.11
N GLY A 23 1.05 -17.27 -5.52
CA GLY A 23 1.74 -18.52 -5.91
C GLY A 23 1.85 -19.49 -4.73
N LEU A 24 2.21 -18.99 -3.55
CA LEU A 24 2.23 -19.76 -2.30
C LEU A 24 0.83 -20.24 -1.92
N GLY A 25 -0.18 -19.37 -2.02
CA GLY A 25 -1.58 -19.71 -1.77
C GLY A 25 -2.08 -20.81 -2.70
N ALA A 26 -1.75 -20.73 -3.99
CA ALA A 26 -2.13 -21.72 -5.00
C ALA A 26 -1.44 -23.08 -4.81
N MET A 27 -0.21 -23.10 -4.30
CA MET A 27 0.49 -24.35 -3.95
C MET A 27 0.11 -24.89 -2.57
N SER A 28 -0.47 -24.05 -1.70
CA SER A 28 -0.85 -24.46 -0.36
C SER A 28 -2.13 -25.30 -0.38
N GLN A 29 -2.10 -26.46 0.27
CA GLN A 29 -3.31 -27.21 0.60
C GLN A 29 -3.85 -26.73 1.96
N ASN A 30 -5.17 -26.67 2.10
CA ASN A 30 -5.89 -26.44 3.36
C ASN A 30 -5.92 -24.96 3.84
N TRP A 31 -6.09 -24.72 5.15
CA TRP A 31 -6.28 -23.41 5.82
C TRP A 31 -5.21 -22.32 5.54
N VAL A 32 -4.09 -22.66 4.92
CA VAL A 32 -3.03 -21.70 4.55
C VAL A 32 -3.45 -20.83 3.37
N ALA A 33 -4.26 -21.36 2.44
CA ALA A 33 -4.75 -20.61 1.29
C ALA A 33 -5.52 -19.33 1.69
N PRO A 34 -6.54 -19.36 2.58
CA PRO A 34 -7.22 -18.15 3.01
C PRO A 34 -6.32 -17.16 3.77
N VAL A 35 -5.30 -17.64 4.49
CA VAL A 35 -4.30 -16.78 5.15
C VAL A 35 -3.43 -16.05 4.11
N CYS A 36 -3.00 -16.75 3.06
CA CYS A 36 -2.28 -16.12 1.94
C CYS A 36 -3.15 -15.08 1.21
N TYR A 37 -4.42 -15.37 0.96
CA TYR A 37 -5.34 -14.39 0.37
C TYR A 37 -5.59 -13.18 1.28
N LEU A 38 -5.70 -13.37 2.60
CA LEU A 38 -5.79 -12.29 3.58
C LEU A 38 -4.52 -11.43 3.58
N ALA A 39 -3.34 -12.04 3.54
CA ALA A 39 -2.08 -11.33 3.44
C ALA A 39 -2.01 -10.49 2.15
N VAL A 40 -2.44 -11.04 1.01
CA VAL A 40 -2.55 -10.30 -0.25
C VAL A 40 -3.51 -9.11 -0.10
N ALA A 41 -4.66 -9.28 0.55
CA ALA A 41 -5.62 -8.21 0.76
C ALA A 41 -5.04 -7.07 1.62
N VAL A 42 -4.29 -7.39 2.68
CA VAL A 42 -3.61 -6.37 3.51
C VAL A 42 -2.54 -5.63 2.71
N VAL A 43 -1.70 -6.36 1.98
CA VAL A 43 -0.67 -5.76 1.12
C VAL A 43 -1.34 -4.85 0.08
N TYR A 44 -2.42 -5.31 -0.56
CA TYR A 44 -3.17 -4.53 -1.54
C TYR A 44 -3.75 -3.26 -0.94
N TYR A 45 -4.36 -3.35 0.24
CA TYR A 45 -4.95 -2.21 0.90
C TYR A 45 -3.92 -1.13 1.27
N GLY A 46 -2.78 -1.53 1.82
CA GLY A 46 -1.68 -0.60 2.12
C GLY A 46 -1.13 0.06 0.85
N TRP A 47 -0.99 -0.73 -0.21
CA TRP A 47 -0.50 -0.26 -1.49
C TRP A 47 -1.47 0.69 -2.21
N TYR A 48 -2.77 0.39 -2.14
CA TYR A 48 -3.83 1.23 -2.65
C TYR A 48 -3.88 2.58 -1.95
N ARG A 49 -3.71 2.62 -0.62
CA ARG A 49 -3.60 3.90 0.13
C ARG A 49 -2.39 4.72 -0.31
N LEU A 50 -1.25 4.07 -0.56
CA LEU A 50 -0.02 4.73 -1.01
C LEU A 50 -0.18 5.32 -2.42
N LEU A 51 -0.85 4.58 -3.31
CA LEU A 51 -1.25 5.07 -4.63
C LEU A 51 -2.22 6.24 -4.55
N LEU A 52 -3.21 6.20 -3.66
CA LEU A 52 -4.14 7.31 -3.42
C LEU A 52 -3.40 8.55 -2.92
N GLN A 53 -2.44 8.40 -2.01
CA GLN A 53 -1.62 9.52 -1.54
C GLN A 53 -0.77 10.12 -2.67
N LEU A 54 -0.16 9.29 -3.50
CA LEU A 54 0.59 9.74 -4.68
C LEU A 54 -0.33 10.44 -5.69
N ALA A 55 -1.51 9.88 -5.96
CA ALA A 55 -2.50 10.45 -6.87
C ALA A 55 -2.98 11.82 -6.38
N ARG A 56 -3.32 11.96 -5.08
CA ARG A 56 -3.69 13.25 -4.47
C ARG A 56 -2.58 14.29 -4.61
N ARG A 57 -1.33 13.88 -4.34
CA ARG A 57 -0.15 14.75 -4.46
C ARG A 57 0.14 15.19 -5.90
N VAL A 58 -0.15 14.35 -6.88
CA VAL A 58 0.00 14.66 -8.32
C VAL A 58 -1.14 15.51 -8.86
N LEU A 59 -2.38 15.29 -8.39
CA LEU A 59 -3.54 16.08 -8.80
C LEU A 59 -3.53 17.51 -8.22
N GLY A 60 -2.60 17.85 -7.32
CA GLY A 60 -2.56 19.17 -6.69
C GLY A 60 -3.76 19.47 -5.80
N VAL A 61 -4.52 18.44 -5.40
CA VAL A 61 -5.52 18.53 -4.35
C VAL A 61 -4.77 18.48 -3.01
N GLU A 62 -3.99 19.53 -2.75
CA GLU A 62 -3.83 20.02 -1.39
C GLU A 62 -5.15 20.72 -1.08
N GLU A 63 -6.19 19.93 -0.76
CA GLU A 63 -7.17 20.46 0.17
C GLU A 63 -6.39 20.70 1.46
N GLU A 64 -6.22 21.98 1.80
CA GLU A 64 -6.14 22.43 3.18
C GLU A 64 -7.24 21.73 3.97
N ASP A 65 -6.96 20.57 4.55
CA ASP A 65 -7.69 20.08 5.71
C ASP A 65 -6.94 18.91 6.35
N GLY A 66 -6.46 19.16 7.57
CA GLY A 66 -5.86 18.13 8.41
C GLY A 66 -4.69 18.60 9.28
N ASP A 67 -4.81 19.77 9.90
CA ASP A 67 -4.04 20.14 11.09
C ASP A 67 -4.50 19.25 12.28
N ASP A 68 -4.30 17.92 12.20
CA ASP A 68 -4.82 16.95 13.18
C ASP A 68 -3.90 15.73 13.44
N ASP A 69 -2.59 15.91 13.22
CA ASP A 69 -1.53 15.01 13.73
C ASP A 69 -0.54 15.76 14.63
N ARG A 70 -1.00 16.84 15.29
CA ARG A 70 -0.31 17.40 16.46
C ARG A 70 -0.91 16.71 17.69
N PRO A 71 -0.13 16.00 18.52
CA PRO A 71 -0.63 15.57 19.81
C PRO A 71 -1.02 16.81 20.62
N PHE A 72 -2.33 16.93 20.89
CA PHE A 72 -2.92 17.88 21.82
C PHE A 72 -2.39 17.58 23.23
N PHE A 73 -1.20 18.08 23.57
CA PHE A 73 -0.70 18.11 24.95
C PHE A 73 -0.40 19.55 25.35
N PRO A 74 -1.30 20.21 26.10
CA PRO A 74 -0.95 21.30 26.99
C PRO A 74 -0.59 20.71 28.36
N GLY A 75 0.68 20.83 28.73
CA GLY A 75 1.21 20.49 30.07
C GLY A 75 2.43 21.33 30.37
#